data_AF-A0A7C4ZCB4-F1
#
_entry.id   AF-A0A7C4ZCB4-F1
#
_cell.length_a   1.000
_cell.length_b   1.000
_cell.length_c   1.000
_cell.angle_alpha   90.00
_cell.angle_beta   90.00
_cell.angle_gamma   90.00
#
_symmetry.space_group_name_H-M   'P 1'
#
loop_
_entity.id
_entity.type
_entity.pdbx_description
1 polymer ?
#
loop_
_entity_poly.entity_id
_entity_poly.type
_entity_poly.pdbx_seq_one_letter_code
_entity_poly.pdbx_strand_id
1 'polypeptide(L)'
;MLAKISDILGSKDRNLEVVGKIKSKEKFILANRKLAKAVLEDETGTIVLNLWGGQIDQCRVGDLVRVKNAYIKHFRGVPELNTWENIEVLERASKKL
;
A
#
# COMPACT_ATOMS: atom_id res chain seq x y z
N MET A 1 9.71 7.33 11.01
CA MET A 1 10.21 6.05 11.58
C MET A 1 9.68 4.95 10.68
N LEU A 2 10.49 3.93 10.36
CA LEU A 2 10.00 2.77 9.63
C LEU A 2 9.11 1.94 10.56
N ALA A 3 7.83 1.81 10.22
CA ALA A 3 6.83 1.15 11.04
C ALA A 3 6.50 -0.25 10.49
N LYS A 4 6.15 -1.16 11.39
CA LYS A 4 5.64 -2.50 11.07
C LYS A 4 4.14 -2.48 10.92
N ILE A 5 3.61 -3.32 10.03
CA ILE A 5 2.17 -3.37 9.73
C ILE A 5 1.34 -3.70 10.98
N SER A 6 1.79 -4.64 11.82
CA SER A 6 1.10 -4.98 13.07
C SER A 6 0.90 -3.78 14.01
N ASP A 7 1.89 -2.87 14.03
CA ASP A 7 1.96 -1.79 15.01
C ASP A 7 1.12 -0.58 14.61
N ILE A 8 0.78 -0.47 13.32
CA ILE A 8 0.09 0.70 12.78
C ILE A 8 -1.42 0.52 12.66
N LEU A 9 -1.98 -0.68 12.84
CA LEU A 9 -3.40 -0.96 12.55
C LEU A 9 -4.39 -0.04 13.30
N GLY A 10 -4.02 0.41 14.51
CA GLY A 10 -4.79 1.36 15.32
C GLY A 10 -4.21 2.78 15.36
N SER A 11 -3.17 3.08 14.57
CA SER A 11 -2.45 4.35 14.65
C SER A 11 -3.28 5.51 14.10
N LYS A 12 -3.11 6.68 14.74
CA LYS A 12 -3.63 7.97 14.27
C LYS A 12 -2.55 8.83 13.61
N ASP A 13 -1.32 8.34 13.53
CA ASP A 13 -0.21 9.03 12.89
C ASP A 13 -0.46 9.16 11.38
N ARG A 14 -0.04 10.29 10.82
CA ARG A 14 -0.14 10.62 9.39
C ARG A 14 1.21 10.71 8.69
N ASN A 15 2.29 10.45 9.41
CA ASN A 15 3.66 10.43 8.90
C ASN A 15 4.28 9.04 9.06
N LEU A 16 3.50 8.00 8.74
CA LEU A 16 3.97 6.63 8.78
C LEU A 16 4.83 6.35 7.54
N GLU A 17 5.81 5.48 7.74
CA GLU A 17 6.59 4.92 6.65
C GLU A 17 6.57 3.41 6.76
N VAL A 18 6.16 2.73 5.69
CA VAL A 18 6.00 1.26 5.67
C VAL A 18 6.72 0.70 4.46
N VAL A 19 7.47 -0.39 4.66
CA VAL A 19 8.09 -1.15 3.58
C VAL A 19 7.45 -2.53 3.55
N GLY A 20 7.03 -2.98 2.37
CA GLY A 20 6.42 -4.29 2.22
C GLY A 20 6.32 -4.73 0.76
N LYS A 21 6.00 -6.00 0.57
CA LYS A 21 5.83 -6.62 -0.74
C LYS A 21 4.37 -6.55 -1.19
N ILE A 22 4.13 -6.24 -2.46
CA ILE A 22 2.79 -6.31 -3.04
C ILE A 22 2.43 -7.78 -3.30
N LYS A 23 1.52 -8.36 -2.51
CA LYS A 23 1.08 -9.76 -2.63
C LYS A 23 -0.01 -9.94 -3.68
N SER A 24 -0.94 -9.00 -3.76
CA SER A 24 -2.01 -9.00 -4.77
C SER A 24 -2.39 -7.56 -5.12
N LYS A 25 -3.05 -7.37 -6.27
CA LYS A 25 -3.53 -6.06 -6.71
C LYS A 25 -4.77 -6.22 -7.58
N GLU A 26 -5.87 -5.62 -7.17
CA GLU A 26 -7.13 -5.61 -7.91
C GLU A 26 -7.51 -4.17 -8.27
N LYS A 27 -7.97 -3.95 -9.52
CA LYS A 27 -8.31 -2.63 -10.05
C LYS A 27 -9.83 -2.41 -10.01
N PHE A 28 -10.23 -1.21 -9.65
CA PHE A 28 -11.62 -0.77 -9.51
C PHE A 28 -11.83 0.60 -10.17
N ILE A 29 -13.08 0.90 -10.53
CA ILE A 29 -13.53 2.25 -10.87
C ILE A 29 -14.50 2.70 -9.78
N LEU A 30 -14.17 3.80 -9.11
CA LEU A 30 -15.01 4.42 -8.08
C LEU A 30 -15.33 5.85 -8.48
N ALA A 31 -16.61 6.15 -8.73
CA ALA A 31 -17.08 7.49 -9.12
C ALA A 31 -16.23 8.13 -10.23
N ASN A 32 -16.03 7.39 -11.34
CA ASN A 32 -15.19 7.77 -12.48
C ASN A 32 -13.69 7.97 -12.18
N ARG A 33 -13.21 7.58 -11.00
CA ARG A 33 -11.78 7.59 -10.64
C ARG A 33 -11.23 6.17 -10.61
N LYS A 34 -9.98 6.02 -11.07
CA LYS A 34 -9.25 4.76 -11.01
C LYS A 34 -8.71 4.54 -9.59
N LEU A 35 -8.96 3.37 -9.05
CA LEU A 35 -8.45 2.88 -7.77
C LEU A 35 -7.89 1.48 -7.99
N ALA A 36 -6.83 1.11 -7.28
CA ALA A 36 -6.48 -0.29 -7.08
C ALA A 36 -6.31 -0.57 -5.59
N LYS A 37 -6.83 -1.71 -5.11
CA LYS A 37 -6.52 -2.23 -3.78
C LYS A 37 -5.39 -3.22 -3.92
N ALA A 38 -4.26 -2.92 -3.30
CA ALA A 38 -3.12 -3.81 -3.23
C ALA A 38 -3.00 -4.39 -1.82
N VAL A 39 -2.65 -5.66 -1.69
CA VAL A 39 -2.28 -6.23 -0.38
C VAL A 39 -0.78 -6.03 -0.20
N LEU A 40 -0.40 -5.20 0.76
CA LEU A 40 0.98 -4.98 1.19
C LEU A 40 1.28 -5.93 2.35
N GLU A 41 2.40 -6.65 2.29
CA GLU A 41 2.84 -7.60 3.30
C GLU A 41 4.24 -7.28 3.79
N ASP A 42 4.45 -7.30 5.10
CA ASP A 42 5.75 -7.35 5.74
C ASP A 42 5.82 -8.60 6.64
N GLU A 43 6.88 -8.77 7.43
CA GLU A 43 7.02 -9.95 8.29
C GLU A 43 6.02 -10.00 9.46
N THR A 44 5.31 -8.90 9.74
CA THR A 44 4.40 -8.76 10.87
C THR A 44 2.92 -8.87 10.50
N GLY A 45 2.59 -8.71 9.22
CA GLY A 45 1.22 -8.87 8.77
C GLY A 45 0.96 -8.32 7.37
N THR A 46 -0.33 -8.09 7.10
CA THR A 46 -0.79 -7.56 5.81
C THR A 46 -1.75 -6.40 6.01
N ILE A 47 -1.76 -5.47 5.07
CA ILE A 47 -2.71 -4.36 5.03
C ILE A 47 -3.10 -4.03 3.59
N VAL A 48 -4.34 -3.59 3.39
CA VAL A 48 -4.78 -3.05 2.10
C VAL A 48 -4.17 -1.68 1.90
N LEU A 49 -3.38 -1.51 0.84
CA LEU A 49 -2.90 -0.23 0.32
C LEU A 49 -3.81 0.25 -0.80
N ASN A 50 -4.43 1.43 -0.62
CA ASN A 50 -5.22 2.09 -1.66
C ASN A 50 -4.30 2.89 -2.60
N LEU A 51 -4.32 2.53 -3.89
CA LEU A 51 -3.56 3.18 -4.96
C LEU A 51 -4.51 3.98 -5.86
N TRP A 52 -4.31 5.29 -5.96
CA TRP A 52 -5.15 6.19 -6.75
C TRP A 52 -4.44 6.69 -8.00
N GLY A 53 -5.19 6.76 -9.11
CA GLY A 53 -4.71 7.38 -10.34
C GLY A 53 -3.37 6.79 -10.81
N GLY A 54 -2.35 7.64 -10.94
CA GLY A 54 -1.01 7.24 -11.40
C GLY A 54 -0.28 6.26 -10.47
N GLN A 55 -0.61 6.22 -9.17
CA GLN A 55 -0.01 5.26 -8.23
C GLN A 55 -0.26 3.80 -8.65
N ILE A 56 -1.37 3.54 -9.35
CA ILE A 56 -1.77 2.20 -9.78
C ILE A 56 -0.72 1.55 -10.69
N ASP A 57 -0.02 2.35 -11.48
CA ASP A 57 0.95 1.88 -12.47
C ASP A 57 2.40 1.94 -11.96
N GLN A 58 2.63 2.49 -10.76
CA GLN A 58 3.98 2.64 -10.18
C GLN A 58 4.54 1.33 -9.62
N CYS A 59 3.68 0.45 -9.08
CA CYS A 59 4.05 -0.85 -8.52
C CYS A 59 3.25 -2.00 -9.14
N ARG A 60 3.76 -3.22 -9.04
CA ARG A 60 3.08 -4.45 -9.46
C ARG A 60 3.18 -5.55 -8.41
N VAL A 61 2.39 -6.59 -8.58
CA VAL A 61 2.47 -7.79 -7.75
C VAL A 61 3.90 -8.33 -7.76
N GLY A 62 4.43 -8.59 -6.57
CA GLY A 62 5.78 -9.07 -6.31
C GLY A 62 6.81 -7.99 -6.03
N ASP A 63 6.53 -6.70 -6.30
CA ASP A 63 7.46 -5.61 -6.01
C ASP A 63 7.61 -5.40 -4.49
N LEU A 64 8.82 -5.09 -4.02
CA LEU A 64 9.08 -4.51 -2.71
C LEU A 64 8.96 -2.99 -2.82
N VAL A 65 8.07 -2.39 -2.02
CA VAL A 65 7.78 -0.96 -2.09
C VAL A 65 7.95 -0.29 -0.73
N ARG A 66 8.26 1.00 -0.77
CA ARG A 66 8.23 1.92 0.36
C ARG A 66 7.09 2.91 0.19
N VAL A 67 6.24 2.99 1.19
CA VAL A 67 5.10 3.91 1.26
C VAL A 67 5.43 4.98 2.31
N LYS A 68 5.61 6.23 1.88
CA LYS A 68 5.95 7.37 2.73
C LYS A 68 4.74 8.25 3.02
N ASN A 69 4.81 9.06 4.07
CA ASN A 69 3.75 9.97 4.49
C ASN A 69 2.37 9.27 4.54
N ALA A 70 2.40 8.02 5.02
CA ALA A 70 1.26 7.13 5.02
C ALA A 70 0.39 7.36 6.25
N TYR A 71 -0.88 6.98 6.13
CA TYR A 71 -1.86 7.09 7.21
C TYR A 71 -2.91 5.99 7.10
N ILE A 72 -3.52 5.66 8.23
CA ILE A 72 -4.59 4.67 8.31
C ILE A 72 -5.94 5.36 8.15
N LYS A 73 -6.80 4.78 7.32
CA LYS A 73 -8.21 5.13 7.23
C LYS A 73 -9.05 3.87 7.38
N HIS A 74 -10.09 3.93 8.19
CA HIS A 74 -11.01 2.81 8.35
C HIS A 74 -12.09 2.87 7.27
N PHE A 75 -12.21 1.81 6.48
CA PHE A 75 -13.30 1.62 5.54
C PHE A 75 -14.16 0.45 6.02
N ARG A 76 -15.43 0.73 6.36
CA ARG A 76 -16.36 -0.25 6.93
C ARG A 76 -15.77 -1.02 8.14
N GLY A 77 -15.05 -0.31 8.99
CA GLY A 77 -14.41 -0.87 10.19
C GLY A 77 -13.07 -1.58 9.95
N VAL A 78 -12.62 -1.70 8.70
CA VAL A 78 -11.33 -2.34 8.37
C VAL A 78 -10.26 -1.27 8.13
N PRO A 79 -9.08 -1.34 8.77
CA PRO A 79 -8.00 -0.41 8.52
C PRO A 79 -7.39 -0.61 7.13
N GLU A 80 -7.25 0.49 6.38
CA GLU A 80 -6.57 0.53 5.09
C GLU A 80 -5.46 1.60 5.11
N LEU A 81 -4.33 1.28 4.50
CA LEU A 81 -3.19 2.18 4.32
C LEU A 81 -3.40 3.09 3.11
N ASN A 82 -3.10 4.37 3.29
CA ASN A 82 -3.26 5.39 2.26
C ASN A 82 -2.04 6.31 2.26
N THR A 83 -1.73 6.92 1.12
CA THR A 83 -0.73 7.98 1.00
C THR A 83 -1.09 8.93 -0.14
N TRP A 84 -0.60 10.16 -0.05
CA TRP A 84 -0.65 11.15 -1.13
C TRP A 84 0.63 11.13 -1.98
N GLU A 85 1.66 10.41 -1.55
CA GLU A 85 2.96 10.33 -2.20
C GLU A 85 2.98 9.31 -3.34
N ASN A 86 4.02 9.38 -4.16
CA ASN A 86 4.32 8.31 -5.10
C ASN A 86 4.77 7.05 -4.35
N ILE A 87 4.48 5.89 -4.95
CA ILE A 87 4.96 4.59 -4.48
C ILE A 87 6.40 4.41 -4.93
N GLU A 88 7.31 4.33 -3.96
CA GLU A 88 8.73 4.10 -4.22
C GLU A 88 8.98 2.60 -4.32
N VAL A 89 9.43 2.12 -5.49
CA VAL A 89 9.76 0.70 -5.67
C VAL A 89 11.22 0.49 -5.35
N LEU A 90 11.48 -0.27 -4.28
CA LEU A 90 12.82 -0.61 -3.82
C LEU A 90 13.39 -1.77 -4.64
N GLU A 91 12.55 -2.78 -4.90
CA GLU A 91 12.92 -3.95 -5.70
C GLU A 91 11.76 -4.36 -6.61
N ARG A 92 12.06 -4.61 -7.88
CA ARG A 92 11.07 -5.06 -8.86
C ARG A 92 10.91 -6.58 -8.77
N ALA A 93 9.67 -7.05 -8.88
CA ALA A 93 9.38 -8.47 -9.08
C ALA A 93 10.20 -8.98 -10.27
N SER A 94 10.88 -10.12 -10.12
CA SER A 94 11.56 -10.76 -11.25
C SER A 94 10.54 -11.04 -12.36
N LYS A 95 10.93 -10.78 -13.61
CA LYS A 95 10.16 -11.29 -14.74
C LYS A 95 10.21 -12.81 -14.63
N LYS A 96 9.06 -13.48 -14.47
CA LYS A 96 9.00 -14.90 -14.77
C LYS A 96 9.33 -15.03 -16.27
N LEU A 97 10.43 -15.71 -16.57
CA LEU A 97 10.81 -16.13 -17.91
C LEU A 97 9.69 -16.98 -18.52
#